data_AF-A0A2N1PJC8-F1
#
_entry.id   AF-A0A2N1PJC8-F1
#
_cell.length_a   1.000
_cell.length_b   1.000
_cell.length_c   1.000
_cell.angle_alpha   90.00
_cell.angle_beta   90.00
_cell.angle_gamma   90.00
#
_symmetry.space_group_name_H-M   'P 1'
#
loop_
_entity.id
_entity.type
_entity.pdbx_description
1 polymer ?
#
loop_
_entity_poly.entity_id
_entity_poly.type
_entity_poly.pdbx_seq_one_letter_code
_entity_poly.pdbx_strand_id
1 'polypeptide(L)'
;MDRNFHRTTVSFTTLCYAMGQTLDEAKKHIQDFANQENLSINEFYSFIMSVSKGKEKNHLFILYGVVPENTKGNKTVQIVKLKHQNFISFNLSQEEYLSFGEGTINDEFDAFFKHEKIKWDMSFVYALIKEHDNHYQVLMPYRDE
;
A
#
# COMPACT_ATOMS: atom_id res chain seq x y z
N MET A 1 22.24 8.80 5.61
CA MET A 1 22.46 7.60 4.77
C MET A 1 21.48 7.70 3.64
N ASP A 2 21.93 7.58 2.40
CA ASP A 2 21.01 7.60 1.26
C ASP A 2 20.16 6.32 1.29
N ARG A 3 18.85 6.49 1.35
CA ARG A 3 17.89 5.38 1.29
C ARG A 3 17.93 4.81 -0.13
N ASN A 4 18.03 3.48 -0.27
CA ASN A 4 18.15 2.83 -1.59
C ASN A 4 16.80 2.75 -2.32
N PHE A 5 16.30 3.91 -2.76
CA PHE A 5 15.16 3.99 -3.67
C PHE A 5 15.55 3.40 -5.02
N HIS A 6 14.71 2.53 -5.55
CA HIS A 6 14.90 1.99 -6.90
C HIS A 6 13.55 1.73 -7.57
N ARG A 7 13.53 1.88 -8.89
CA ARG A 7 12.36 1.53 -9.70
C ARG A 7 12.22 0.00 -9.73
N THR A 8 10.99 -0.48 -9.64
CA THR A 8 10.63 -1.89 -9.75
C THR A 8 9.28 -2.04 -10.44
N THR A 9 8.94 -3.29 -10.77
CA THR A 9 7.62 -3.65 -11.28
C THR A 9 7.04 -4.81 -10.48
N VAL A 10 5.71 -4.81 -10.31
CA VAL A 10 4.97 -5.94 -9.74
C VAL A 10 4.34 -6.79 -10.84
N SER A 11 4.07 -8.07 -10.57
CA SER A 11 3.48 -8.99 -11.55
C SER A 11 1.95 -9.05 -11.52
N PHE A 12 1.31 -8.36 -10.57
CA PHE A 12 -0.15 -8.34 -10.43
C PHE A 12 -0.76 -7.06 -10.99
N THR A 13 -1.99 -7.17 -11.44
CA THR A 13 -2.75 -6.05 -12.04
C THR A 13 -4.00 -5.70 -11.24
N THR A 14 -4.45 -6.61 -10.35
CA THR A 14 -5.72 -6.45 -9.63
C THR A 14 -5.52 -6.73 -8.14
N LEU A 15 -6.04 -5.82 -7.33
CA LEU A 15 -6.05 -5.89 -5.88
C LEU A 15 -7.49 -5.84 -5.39
N CYS A 16 -7.81 -6.60 -4.37
CA CYS A 16 -8.93 -6.27 -3.50
C CYS A 16 -8.43 -5.46 -2.31
N TYR A 17 -9.26 -4.59 -1.74
CA TYR A 17 -8.92 -3.93 -0.49
C TYR A 17 -10.12 -3.77 0.44
N ALA A 18 -9.83 -3.76 1.73
CA ALA A 18 -10.77 -3.45 2.80
C ALA A 18 -10.13 -2.44 3.75
N MET A 19 -10.99 -1.67 4.42
CA MET A 19 -10.59 -0.74 5.46
C MET A 19 -11.10 -1.23 6.82
N GLY A 20 -10.36 -0.94 7.89
CA GLY A 20 -10.76 -1.24 9.26
C GLY A 20 -10.14 -0.28 10.26
N GLN A 21 -10.71 -0.22 11.46
CA GLN A 21 -10.13 0.48 12.61
C GLN A 21 -8.89 -0.25 13.14
N THR A 22 -8.77 -1.54 12.83
CA THR A 22 -7.59 -2.37 13.07
C THR A 22 -7.21 -3.16 11.82
N LEU A 23 -5.96 -3.63 11.76
CA LEU A 23 -5.52 -4.52 10.69
C LEU A 23 -6.30 -5.84 10.68
N ASP A 24 -6.65 -6.37 11.86
CA ASP A 24 -7.43 -7.61 12.01
C ASP A 24 -8.85 -7.47 11.47
N GLU A 25 -9.49 -6.31 11.68
CA GLU A 25 -10.80 -6.02 11.12
C GLU A 25 -10.75 -5.99 9.59
N ALA A 26 -9.80 -5.26 9.01
CA ALA A 26 -9.60 -5.23 7.56
C ALA A 26 -9.28 -6.63 7.00
N LYS A 27 -8.46 -7.42 7.72
CA LYS A 27 -8.13 -8.81 7.35
C LYS A 27 -9.36 -9.70 7.38
N LYS A 28 -10.20 -9.59 8.39
CA LYS A 28 -11.46 -10.34 8.48
C LYS A 28 -12.35 -10.05 7.28
N HIS A 29 -12.50 -8.79 6.89
CA HIS A 29 -13.28 -8.43 5.71
C HIS A 29 -12.77 -9.09 4.42
N ILE A 30 -11.46 -9.11 4.20
CA ILE A 30 -10.87 -9.77 3.02
C ILE A 30 -11.01 -11.29 3.10
N GLN A 31 -10.85 -11.90 4.28
CA GLN A 31 -11.01 -13.33 4.47
C GLN A 31 -12.45 -13.79 4.24
N ASP A 32 -13.43 -13.08 4.80
CA ASP A 32 -14.85 -13.37 4.60
C ASP A 32 -15.20 -13.28 3.11
N PHE A 33 -14.70 -12.26 2.41
CA PHE A 33 -14.84 -12.11 0.96
C PHE A 33 -14.17 -13.25 0.18
N ALA A 34 -12.93 -13.60 0.50
CA ALA A 34 -12.20 -14.67 -0.17
C ALA A 34 -12.93 -16.01 -0.02
N ASN A 35 -13.48 -16.29 1.17
CA ASN A 35 -14.28 -17.50 1.41
C ASN A 35 -15.58 -17.51 0.60
N GLN A 36 -16.28 -16.37 0.51
CA GLN A 36 -17.52 -16.25 -0.28
C GLN A 36 -17.28 -16.45 -1.78
N GLU A 37 -16.19 -15.90 -2.30
CA GLU A 37 -15.84 -15.95 -3.73
C GLU A 37 -14.97 -17.18 -4.09
N ASN A 38 -14.69 -18.06 -3.12
CA ASN A 38 -13.81 -19.23 -3.28
C ASN A 38 -12.43 -18.84 -3.87
N LEU A 39 -11.82 -17.79 -3.32
CA LEU A 39 -10.52 -17.25 -3.72
C LEU A 39 -9.43 -17.63 -2.72
N SER A 40 -8.23 -17.90 -3.24
CA SER A 40 -7.01 -18.01 -2.44
C SER A 40 -6.19 -16.73 -2.61
N ILE A 41 -6.02 -15.98 -1.52
CA ILE A 41 -5.22 -14.75 -1.48
C ILE A 41 -3.95 -15.06 -0.70
N ASN A 42 -2.82 -15.08 -1.39
CA ASN A 42 -1.53 -15.48 -0.82
C ASN A 42 -0.59 -14.32 -0.57
N GLU A 43 -0.96 -13.13 -1.04
CA GLU A 43 -0.13 -11.95 -0.94
C GLU A 43 -0.96 -10.77 -0.47
N PHE A 44 -0.51 -10.19 0.64
CA PHE A 44 -1.15 -9.07 1.32
C PHE A 44 -0.17 -7.92 1.48
N TYR A 45 -0.72 -6.72 1.42
CA TYR A 45 -0.02 -5.48 1.67
C TYR A 45 -0.87 -4.61 2.59
N SER A 46 -0.25 -3.93 3.55
CA SER A 46 -0.96 -3.00 4.44
C SER A 46 -0.58 -1.56 4.12
N PHE A 47 -1.42 -0.64 4.55
CA PHE A 47 -1.11 0.78 4.60
C PHE A 47 -1.86 1.39 5.78
N ILE A 48 -1.18 2.23 6.56
CA ILE A 48 -1.79 2.93 7.69
C ILE A 48 -1.91 4.40 7.32
N MET A 49 -3.15 4.87 7.20
CA MET A 49 -3.44 6.29 7.04
C MET A 49 -3.70 6.89 8.42
N SER A 50 -2.83 7.81 8.84
CA SER A 50 -3.04 8.59 10.06
C SER A 50 -3.80 9.87 9.73
N VAL A 51 -4.99 10.05 10.31
CA VAL A 51 -5.79 11.26 10.17
C VAL A 51 -5.80 12.00 11.50
N SER A 52 -5.15 13.17 11.53
CA SER A 52 -5.12 14.03 12.71
C SER A 52 -6.20 15.11 12.63
N LYS A 53 -7.01 15.24 13.68
CA LYS A 53 -8.00 16.32 13.84
C LYS A 53 -7.80 16.99 15.19
N GLY A 54 -7.09 18.12 15.20
CA GLY A 54 -6.70 18.79 16.43
C GLY A 54 -5.66 17.97 17.21
N LYS A 55 -5.99 17.56 18.44
CA LYS A 55 -5.11 16.72 19.28
C LYS A 55 -5.37 15.22 19.12
N GLU A 56 -6.41 14.83 18.40
CA GLU A 56 -6.77 13.44 18.18
C GLU A 56 -6.12 12.91 16.90
N LYS A 57 -5.47 11.75 17.01
CA LYS A 57 -4.89 10.99 15.88
C LYS A 57 -5.69 9.71 15.75
N ASN A 58 -6.41 9.56 14.62
CA ASN A 58 -7.10 8.33 14.29
C ASN A 58 -6.32 7.59 13.20
N HIS A 59 -6.23 6.26 13.33
CA HIS A 59 -5.59 5.42 12.34
C HIS A 59 -6.64 4.64 11.57
N LEU A 60 -6.55 4.71 10.24
CA LEU A 60 -7.31 3.85 9.35
C LEU A 60 -6.36 2.85 8.72
N PHE A 61 -6.67 1.56 8.88
CA PHE A 61 -5.88 0.48 8.32
C PHE A 61 -6.50 0.06 7.00
N ILE A 62 -5.70 0.08 5.95
CA ILE A 62 -6.08 -0.43 4.63
C ILE A 62 -5.28 -1.70 4.41
N LEU A 63 -5.97 -2.80 4.11
CA LEU A 63 -5.33 -4.04 3.69
C LEU A 63 -5.67 -4.25 2.22
N TYR A 64 -4.65 -4.59 1.43
CA TYR A 64 -4.76 -5.00 0.04
C TYR A 64 -4.42 -6.48 -0.07
N GLY A 65 -5.12 -7.19 -0.96
CA GLY A 65 -4.84 -8.58 -1.31
C GLY A 65 -4.78 -8.74 -2.83
N VAL A 66 -3.82 -9.51 -3.33
CA VAL A 66 -3.73 -9.82 -4.76
C VAL A 66 -4.82 -10.81 -5.17
N VAL A 67 -5.59 -10.47 -6.20
CA VAL A 67 -6.73 -11.28 -6.68
C VAL A 67 -6.74 -11.41 -8.21
N PRO A 68 -7.43 -12.42 -8.78
CA PRO A 68 -7.61 -12.53 -10.23
C PRO A 68 -8.26 -11.30 -10.88
N GLU A 69 -7.97 -11.05 -12.16
CA GLU A 69 -8.44 -9.84 -12.88
C GLU A 69 -9.96 -9.72 -13.05
N ASN A 70 -10.65 -10.87 -12.98
CA ASN A 70 -12.09 -10.97 -13.12
C ASN A 70 -12.84 -10.92 -11.78
N THR A 71 -12.13 -10.77 -10.67
CA THR A 71 -12.72 -10.66 -9.34
C THR A 71 -13.59 -9.41 -9.24
N LYS A 72 -14.79 -9.57 -8.68
CA LYS A 72 -15.73 -8.48 -8.43
C LYS A 72 -15.76 -8.14 -6.95
N GLY A 73 -15.85 -6.86 -6.64
CA GLY A 73 -15.97 -6.40 -5.26
C GLY A 73 -17.38 -6.58 -4.73
N ASN A 74 -17.54 -6.32 -3.44
CA ASN A 74 -18.84 -6.26 -2.78
C ASN A 74 -18.95 -4.94 -1.98
N LYS A 75 -19.90 -4.86 -1.04
CA LYS A 75 -20.11 -3.65 -0.24
C LYS A 75 -18.94 -3.33 0.70
N THR A 76 -18.19 -4.34 1.13
CA THR A 76 -17.14 -4.22 2.15
C THR A 76 -15.74 -4.28 1.55
N VAL A 77 -15.57 -5.07 0.49
CA VAL A 77 -14.30 -5.26 -0.22
C VAL A 77 -14.41 -4.65 -1.61
N GLN A 78 -13.55 -3.67 -1.88
CA GLN A 78 -13.48 -2.99 -3.15
C GLN A 78 -12.39 -3.62 -4.03
N ILE A 79 -12.50 -3.47 -5.35
CA ILE A 79 -11.50 -3.95 -6.31
C ILE A 79 -10.83 -2.76 -6.97
N VAL A 80 -9.52 -2.82 -7.04
CA VAL A 80 -8.65 -1.86 -7.72
C VAL A 80 -7.93 -2.56 -8.84
N LYS A 81 -8.02 -1.99 -10.05
CA LYS A 81 -7.20 -2.38 -11.19
C LYS A 81 -6.09 -1.37 -11.36
N LEU A 82 -4.85 -1.84 -11.27
CA LEU A 82 -3.68 -1.02 -11.48
C LEU A 82 -3.59 -0.63 -12.95
N LYS A 83 -3.48 0.67 -13.24
CA LYS A 83 -3.24 1.17 -14.60
C LYS A 83 -1.84 0.79 -15.09
N HIS A 84 -0.87 0.82 -14.19
CA HIS A 84 0.54 0.53 -14.42
C HIS A 84 1.07 -0.31 -13.26
N GLN A 85 2.05 -1.17 -13.53
CA GLN A 85 2.72 -1.97 -12.49
C GLN A 85 4.04 -1.34 -12.03
N ASN A 86 4.22 -0.04 -12.23
CA ASN A 86 5.46 0.68 -11.96
C ASN A 86 5.48 1.21 -10.52
N PHE A 87 6.47 0.79 -9.74
CA PHE A 87 6.61 1.17 -8.33
C PHE A 87 8.03 1.62 -8.00
N ILE A 88 8.15 2.53 -7.04
CA ILE A 88 9.40 2.78 -6.32
C ILE A 88 9.43 1.86 -5.12
N SER A 89 10.52 1.10 -4.98
CA SER A 89 10.74 0.22 -3.85
C SER A 89 11.89 0.70 -2.98
N PHE A 90 11.70 0.56 -1.67
CA PHE A 90 12.70 0.81 -0.64
C PHE A 90 12.28 0.05 0.62
N ASN A 91 13.23 -0.11 1.54
CA ASN A 91 12.99 -0.76 2.82
C ASN A 91 13.05 0.25 3.95
N LEU A 92 12.21 0.03 4.96
CA LEU A 92 12.18 0.76 6.22
C LEU A 92 12.46 -0.21 7.36
N SER A 93 13.28 0.20 8.31
CA SER A 93 13.28 -0.44 9.62
C SER A 93 11.93 -0.25 10.33
N GLN A 94 11.69 -1.02 11.39
CA GLN A 94 10.46 -0.91 12.16
C GLN A 94 10.27 0.47 12.81
N GLU A 95 11.36 1.09 13.25
CA GLU A 95 11.36 2.45 13.78
C GLU A 95 10.98 3.48 12.70
N GLU A 96 11.59 3.38 11.53
CA GLU A 96 11.31 4.29 10.41
C GLU A 96 9.89 4.16 9.86
N TYR A 97 9.29 2.97 9.94
CA TYR A 97 7.93 2.75 9.46
C TYR A 97 6.88 3.58 10.23
N LEU A 98 7.05 3.73 11.55
CA LEU A 98 6.16 4.55 12.36
C LEU A 98 6.25 6.03 11.96
N SER A 99 7.47 6.52 11.72
CA SER A 99 7.75 7.89 11.28
C SER A 99 7.36 8.13 9.81
N PHE A 100 7.40 7.10 8.96
CA PHE A 100 6.97 7.20 7.56
C PHE A 100 5.52 7.64 7.43
N GLY A 101 4.63 7.08 8.27
CA GLY A 101 3.22 7.51 8.33
C GLY A 101 3.01 8.96 8.81
N GLU A 102 4.06 9.60 9.32
CA GLU A 102 4.07 11.00 9.76
C GLU A 102 4.75 11.95 8.76
N GLY A 103 5.24 11.42 7.63
CA GLY A 103 5.81 12.23 6.55
C GLY A 103 7.28 12.62 6.73
N THR A 104 8.02 11.99 7.65
CA THR A 104 9.41 12.36 7.97
C THR A 104 10.38 12.19 6.79
N ILE A 105 10.00 11.43 5.76
CA ILE A 105 10.83 11.12 4.59
C ILE A 105 10.30 11.75 3.30
N ASN A 106 9.35 12.69 3.39
CA ASN A 106 8.74 13.34 2.22
C ASN A 106 9.78 14.10 1.37
N ASP A 107 10.73 14.77 2.00
CA ASP A 107 11.77 15.52 1.29
C ASP A 107 12.68 14.60 0.45
N GLU A 108 12.99 13.40 0.96
CA GLU A 108 13.77 12.38 0.23
C GLU A 108 13.00 11.89 -1.00
N PHE A 109 11.68 11.69 -0.89
CA PHE A 109 10.84 11.34 -2.04
C PHE A 109 10.81 12.45 -3.07
N ASP A 110 10.49 13.67 -2.66
CA ASP A 110 10.35 14.78 -3.60
C ASP A 110 11.65 15.00 -4.40
N ALA A 111 12.80 14.85 -3.73
CA ALA A 111 14.10 14.87 -4.40
C ALA A 111 14.26 13.72 -5.42
N PHE A 112 13.92 12.49 -5.04
CA PHE A 112 14.01 11.32 -5.93
C PHE A 112 13.07 11.42 -7.13
N PHE A 113 11.78 11.71 -6.91
CA PHE A 113 10.78 11.85 -7.98
C PHE A 113 11.19 12.93 -9.00
N LYS A 114 11.74 14.06 -8.52
CA LYS A 114 12.24 15.15 -9.37
C LYS A 114 13.48 14.74 -10.16
N HIS A 115 14.43 14.02 -9.55
CA HIS A 115 15.62 13.54 -10.24
C HIS A 115 15.26 12.56 -11.36
N GLU A 116 14.34 11.65 -11.06
CA GLU A 116 13.90 10.56 -11.94
C GLU A 116 12.85 10.98 -12.98
N LYS A 117 12.32 12.21 -12.91
CA LYS A 117 11.27 12.75 -13.80
C LYS A 117 10.02 11.87 -13.83
N ILE A 118 9.56 11.49 -12.64
CA ILE A 118 8.36 10.68 -12.43
C ILE A 118 7.45 11.39 -11.43
N LYS A 119 6.17 11.02 -11.41
CA LYS A 119 5.17 11.53 -10.46
C LYS A 119 4.57 10.41 -9.65
N TRP A 120 4.34 10.66 -8.36
CA TRP A 120 3.56 9.74 -7.51
C TRP A 120 2.14 9.60 -8.07
N ASP A 121 1.72 8.36 -8.33
CA ASP A 121 0.38 8.04 -8.79
C ASP A 121 -0.51 7.55 -7.63
N MET A 122 -1.18 8.48 -6.95
CA MET A 122 -2.13 8.19 -5.87
C MET A 122 -3.55 7.85 -6.36
N SER A 123 -3.75 7.58 -7.65
CA SER A 123 -5.11 7.46 -8.21
C SER A 123 -5.91 6.27 -7.65
N PHE A 124 -5.24 5.19 -7.25
CA PHE A 124 -5.90 3.94 -6.84
C PHE A 124 -5.29 3.26 -5.62
N VAL A 125 -3.99 3.47 -5.39
CA VAL A 125 -3.23 2.88 -4.28
C VAL A 125 -2.31 3.97 -3.74
N TYR A 126 -2.30 4.18 -2.43
CA TYR A 126 -1.39 5.16 -1.81
C TYR A 126 0.04 4.62 -1.76
N ALA A 127 0.20 3.45 -1.13
CA ALA A 127 1.41 2.63 -1.13
C ALA A 127 1.01 1.19 -0.78
N LEU A 128 1.87 0.23 -1.12
CA LEU A 128 1.77 -1.16 -0.68
C LEU A 128 2.93 -1.47 0.25
N ILE A 129 2.63 -1.88 1.49
CA ILE A 129 3.65 -2.16 2.49
C ILE A 129 3.60 -3.63 2.85
N LYS A 130 4.74 -4.30 2.69
CA LYS A 130 4.90 -5.71 3.02
C LYS A 130 5.81 -5.82 4.23
N GLU A 131 5.29 -6.44 5.28
CA GLU A 131 6.07 -6.74 6.47
C GLU A 131 6.93 -7.99 6.24
N HIS A 132 8.20 -7.88 6.62
CA HIS A 132 9.16 -8.97 6.71
C HIS A 132 9.68 -9.03 8.15
N ASP A 133 10.34 -10.14 8.52
CA ASP A 133 10.73 -10.42 9.92
C ASP A 133 11.42 -9.26 10.65
N ASN A 134 12.18 -8.41 9.94
CA ASN A 134 12.95 -7.32 10.52
C ASN A 134 12.80 -5.95 9.81
N HIS A 135 11.95 -5.86 8.78
CA HIS A 135 11.81 -4.62 7.99
C HIS A 135 10.49 -4.58 7.24
N TYR A 136 10.13 -3.39 6.76
CA TYR A 136 9.00 -3.16 5.89
C TYR A 136 9.49 -2.84 4.49
N GLN A 137 9.07 -3.60 3.49
CA GLN A 137 9.23 -3.23 2.10
C GLN A 137 8.07 -2.31 1.72
N VAL A 138 8.37 -1.13 1.19
CA VAL A 138 7.37 -0.21 0.67
C VAL A 138 7.43 -0.19 -0.85
N LEU A 139 6.26 -0.19 -1.49
CA LEU A 139 6.08 -0.02 -2.92
C LEU A 139 5.16 1.20 -3.14
N MET A 140 5.71 2.26 -3.70
CA MET A 140 4.96 3.47 -4.04
C MET A 140 4.69 3.54 -5.54
N PRO A 141 3.42 3.57 -5.98
CA PRO A 141 3.10 3.63 -7.40
C PRO A 141 3.58 4.95 -8.01
N TYR A 142 4.10 4.89 -9.24
CA TYR A 142 4.46 6.09 -9.98
C TYR A 142 3.98 6.01 -11.44
N ARG A 143 3.95 7.17 -12.07
CA ARG A 143 3.79 7.33 -13.51
C ARG A 143 4.90 8.20 -14.07
N ASP A 144 5.27 7.96 -15.32
CA ASP A 144 6.18 8.85 -16.04
C ASP A 144 5.50 10.22 -16.26
N GLU A 145 6.32 11.28 -16.30
CA GLU A 145 5.85 12.65 -16.55
C GLU A 145 5.42 12.91 -18.00
#